data_AF-A0AAP3Q4D3-F1
#
_entry.id   AF-A0AAP3Q4D3-F1
#
_cell.length_a   1.000
_cell.length_b   1.000
_cell.length_c   1.000
_cell.angle_alpha   90.00
_cell.angle_beta   90.00
_cell.angle_gamma   90.00
#
_symmetry.space_group_name_H-M   'P 1'
#
loop_
_entity.id
_entity.type
_entity.pdbx_description
1 polymer ?
#
loop_
_entity_poly.entity_id
_entity_poly.type
_entity_poly.pdbx_seq_one_letter_code
_entity_poly.pdbx_strand_id
1 'polypeptide(L)'
;MADVDKTAYNIVPPNSFAYNPARINVGSIGYYAGTENVIVSSLYEVFQTADYVEDGFLWHWFKSTHFPKWIERLQEGSVRLYFYYDKLIQCEMKMPTLEEQKKIGKYFDNLDHLITLHQRQHKLHLNMLL
;
A
#
# COMPACT_ATOMS: atom_id res chain seq x y z
N MET A 1 34.19 7.47 6.68
CA MET A 1 32.75 7.17 6.84
C MET A 1 32.66 5.66 6.86
N ALA A 2 32.27 5.07 7.99
CA ALA A 2 32.22 3.62 8.14
C ALA A 2 31.22 3.03 7.13
N ASP A 3 31.65 1.94 6.48
CA ASP A 3 30.87 1.19 5.51
C ASP A 3 29.65 0.58 6.23
N VAL A 4 28.51 1.26 6.12
CA VAL A 4 27.25 0.78 6.69
C VAL A 4 26.83 -0.43 5.87
N ASP A 5 26.65 -1.57 6.53
CA ASP A 5 26.11 -2.78 5.92
C ASP A 5 24.74 -2.49 5.29
N LYS A 6 24.71 -2.36 3.96
CA LYS A 6 23.50 -2.04 3.20
C LYS A 6 22.60 -3.25 2.99
N THR A 7 22.98 -4.46 3.43
CA THR A 7 22.14 -5.66 3.29
C THR A 7 20.90 -5.63 4.19
N ALA A 8 20.89 -4.77 5.21
CA ALA A 8 19.77 -4.61 6.14
C ALA A 8 18.61 -3.76 5.57
N TYR A 9 18.80 -3.09 4.43
CA TYR A 9 17.85 -2.10 3.90
C TYR A 9 17.64 -2.21 2.39
N ASN A 10 16.39 -2.03 1.97
CA ASN A 10 16.00 -1.84 0.58
C ASN A 10 15.78 -0.35 0.31
N ILE A 11 16.18 0.10 -0.88
CA ILE A 11 15.88 1.45 -1.37
C ILE A 11 14.45 1.49 -1.88
N VAL A 12 13.72 2.54 -1.53
CA VAL A 12 12.38 2.85 -2.03
C VAL A 12 12.45 4.12 -2.87
N PRO A 13 12.40 3.99 -4.21
CA PRO A 13 12.29 5.14 -5.09
C PRO A 13 10.96 5.89 -4.91
N PRO A 14 10.87 7.15 -5.36
CA PRO A 14 9.59 7.85 -5.57
C PRO A 14 8.53 7.00 -6.27
N ASN A 15 7.27 7.18 -5.90
CA ASN A 15 6.11 6.47 -6.47
C ASN A 15 6.26 4.95 -6.40
N SER A 16 6.60 4.45 -5.22
CA SER A 16 6.76 3.01 -4.97
C SER A 16 5.83 2.55 -3.86
N PHE A 17 5.42 1.29 -3.96
CA PHE A 17 4.81 0.56 -2.87
C PHE A 17 5.88 -0.18 -2.09
N ALA A 18 5.70 -0.24 -0.77
CA ALA A 18 6.49 -1.09 0.11
C ALA A 18 5.57 -1.83 1.07
N TYR A 19 5.75 -3.14 1.22
CA TYR A 19 4.96 -3.93 2.16
C TYR A 19 5.79 -5.02 2.84
N ASN A 20 5.39 -5.42 4.04
CA ASN A 20 6.00 -6.53 4.76
C ASN A 20 5.23 -7.83 4.43
N PRO A 21 5.80 -8.80 3.71
CA PRO A 21 5.12 -10.05 3.34
C PRO A 21 4.48 -10.79 4.50
N ALA A 22 5.06 -10.63 5.68
CA ALA A 22 4.69 -11.38 6.86
C ALA A 22 3.74 -10.61 7.79
N ARG A 23 3.34 -9.39 7.41
CA ARG A 23 2.37 -8.54 8.11
C ARG A 23 1.37 -7.88 7.16
N ILE A 24 1.35 -8.25 5.88
CA ILE A 24 0.44 -7.65 4.92
C ILE A 24 -1.03 -7.89 5.29
N ASN A 25 -1.32 -9.03 5.94
CA ASN A 25 -2.64 -9.40 6.45
C ASN A 25 -3.20 -8.43 7.51
N VAL A 26 -2.34 -7.64 8.17
CA VAL A 26 -2.74 -6.58 9.11
C VAL A 26 -2.55 -5.17 8.53
N GLY A 27 -2.43 -5.07 7.20
CA GLY A 27 -2.33 -3.80 6.48
C GLY A 27 -0.93 -3.20 6.46
N SER A 28 0.14 -4.01 6.64
CA SER A 28 1.51 -3.52 6.55
C SER A 28 1.96 -3.31 5.09
N ILE A 29 1.33 -2.34 4.44
CA ILE A 29 1.60 -1.86 3.08
C ILE A 29 1.48 -0.33 3.06
N GLY A 30 2.37 0.33 2.32
CA GLY A 30 2.34 1.77 2.14
C GLY A 30 2.71 2.16 0.71
N TYR A 31 2.23 3.34 0.30
CA TYR A 31 2.60 4.02 -0.93
C TYR A 31 3.45 5.24 -0.61
N TYR A 32 4.60 5.37 -1.26
CA TYR A 32 5.52 6.48 -1.09
C TYR A 32 5.42 7.45 -2.27
N ALA A 33 4.82 8.62 -2.02
CA ALA A 33 4.63 9.69 -3.00
C ALA A 33 5.67 10.82 -2.88
N GLY A 34 6.83 10.56 -2.27
CA GLY A 34 7.89 11.56 -2.11
C GLY A 34 8.77 11.69 -3.34
N THR A 35 9.79 12.55 -3.26
CA THR A 35 10.63 12.95 -4.40
C THR A 35 12.05 12.40 -4.35
N GLU A 36 12.45 11.78 -3.24
CA GLU A 36 13.81 11.28 -3.03
C GLU A 36 13.78 9.79 -2.70
N ASN A 37 14.89 9.10 -2.88
CA ASN A 37 15.00 7.72 -2.44
C ASN A 37 14.98 7.66 -0.91
N VAL A 38 14.12 6.80 -0.35
CA VAL A 38 14.11 6.48 1.09
C VAL A 38 14.50 5.03 1.31
N ILE A 39 14.62 4.61 2.57
CA ILE A 39 14.97 3.24 2.92
C ILE A 39 13.89 2.58 3.78
N VAL A 40 13.72 1.28 3.57
CA VAL A 40 12.96 0.39 4.44
C VAL A 40 13.84 -0.80 4.81
N SER A 41 13.48 -1.53 5.86
CA SER A 41 14.15 -2.80 6.17
C SER A 41 14.10 -3.74 4.97
N SER A 42 15.15 -4.56 4.78
CA SER A 42 15.18 -5.60 3.74
C SER A 42 14.07 -6.65 3.86
N LEU A 43 13.31 -6.66 4.97
CA LEU A 43 12.09 -7.44 5.15
C LEU A 43 10.89 -6.95 4.31
N TYR A 44 10.99 -5.78 3.68
CA TYR A 44 9.94 -5.22 2.84
C TYR A 44 10.19 -5.51 1.37
N GLU A 45 9.14 -5.95 0.68
CA GLU A 45 9.09 -5.98 -0.77
C GLU A 45 8.82 -4.57 -1.28
N VAL A 46 9.57 -4.12 -2.28
CA VAL A 46 9.45 -2.79 -2.90
C VAL A 46 9.15 -2.97 -4.38
N PHE A 47 8.10 -2.32 -4.88
CA PHE A 47 7.74 -2.39 -6.30
C PHE A 47 7.10 -1.08 -6.79
N GLN A 48 7.16 -0.88 -8.10
CA GLN A 48 6.50 0.21 -8.81
C GLN A 48 5.49 -0.38 -9.80
N THR A 49 4.49 0.41 -10.15
CA THR A 49 3.51 0.06 -11.18
C THR A 49 4.12 0.12 -12.57
N ALA A 50 3.55 -0.65 -13.49
CA ALA A 50 3.79 -0.45 -14.91
C ALA A 50 3.04 0.80 -15.41
N ASP A 51 3.46 1.33 -16.56
CA ASP A 51 2.90 2.54 -17.19
C ASP A 51 1.40 2.49 -17.47
N TYR A 52 0.82 1.29 -17.61
CA TYR A 52 -0.61 1.07 -17.81
C TYR A 52 -1.43 0.95 -16.51
N VAL A 53 -0.81 1.14 -15.35
CA VAL A 53 -1.46 1.04 -14.03
C VAL A 53 -1.30 2.36 -13.27
N GLU A 54 -2.43 2.97 -12.88
CA GLU A 54 -2.42 4.18 -12.05
C GLU A 54 -2.20 3.81 -10.57
N ASP A 55 -1.22 4.44 -9.91
CA ASP A 55 -0.86 4.14 -8.51
C ASP A 55 -2.03 4.28 -7.54
N GLY A 56 -2.79 5.38 -7.65
CA GLY A 56 -3.95 5.62 -6.79
C GLY A 56 -5.03 4.55 -6.95
N PHE A 57 -5.22 4.04 -8.18
CA PHE A 57 -6.16 2.97 -8.44
C PHE A 57 -5.72 1.66 -7.77
N LEU A 58 -4.45 1.27 -7.93
CA LEU A 58 -3.92 0.07 -7.28
C LEU A 58 -3.93 0.20 -5.75
N TRP A 59 -3.63 1.39 -5.22
CA TRP A 59 -3.70 1.68 -3.78
C TRP A 59 -5.09 1.42 -3.20
N HIS A 60 -6.15 1.86 -3.89
CA HIS A 60 -7.52 1.59 -3.46
C HIS A 60 -7.93 0.13 -3.67
N TRP A 61 -7.36 -0.57 -4.65
CA TRP A 61 -7.56 -2.01 -4.78
C TRP A 61 -7.00 -2.79 -3.58
N PHE A 62 -5.81 -2.43 -3.07
CA PHE A 62 -5.24 -3.01 -1.85
C PHE A 62 -6.12 -2.80 -0.61
N LYS A 63 -6.87 -1.70 -0.56
CA LYS A 63 -7.84 -1.42 0.52
C LYS A 63 -9.19 -2.11 0.33
N SER A 64 -9.45 -2.68 -0.84
CA SER A 64 -10.73 -3.32 -1.14
C SER A 64 -10.87 -4.67 -0.43
N THR A 65 -12.10 -5.18 -0.36
CA THR A 65 -12.39 -6.51 0.20
C THR A 65 -11.86 -7.68 -0.62
N HIS A 66 -11.30 -7.43 -1.82
CA HIS A 66 -10.75 -8.47 -2.68
C HIS A 66 -9.33 -8.87 -2.25
N PHE A 67 -8.51 -7.90 -1.87
CA PHE A 67 -7.11 -8.17 -1.56
C PHE A 67 -6.90 -9.07 -0.33
N PRO A 68 -7.64 -8.90 0.79
CA PRO A 68 -7.58 -9.84 1.91
C PRO A 68 -7.90 -11.29 1.53
N LYS A 69 -8.82 -11.51 0.58
CA LYS A 69 -9.16 -12.87 0.10
C LYS A 69 -8.00 -13.49 -0.69
N TRP A 70 -7.27 -12.68 -1.45
CA TRP A 70 -6.04 -13.13 -2.11
C TRP A 70 -4.94 -13.48 -1.12
N ILE A 71 -4.75 -12.64 -0.09
CA ILE A 71 -3.81 -12.92 1.00
C ILE A 71 -4.16 -14.25 1.66
N GLU A 72 -5.42 -14.46 2.04
CA GLU A 72 -5.88 -15.71 2.65
C GLU A 72 -5.60 -16.94 1.78
N ARG A 73 -5.83 -16.82 0.47
CA ARG A 73 -5.69 -17.92 -0.50
C ARG A 73 -4.23 -18.29 -0.79
N LEU A 74 -3.33 -17.32 -0.88
CA LEU A 74 -1.98 -17.53 -1.44
C LEU A 74 -0.85 -17.43 -0.41
N GLN A 75 -1.12 -16.90 0.79
CA GLN A 75 -0.10 -16.87 1.84
C GLN A 75 0.35 -18.29 2.22
N GLU A 76 1.62 -18.44 2.56
CA GLU A 76 2.23 -19.73 2.85
C GLU A 76 3.13 -19.68 4.10
N GLY A 77 3.33 -20.83 4.73
CA GLY A 77 4.13 -20.98 5.93
C GLY A 77 3.42 -21.77 7.02
N SER A 78 4.17 -22.24 8.02
CA SER A 78 3.62 -23.05 9.11
C SER A 78 3.30 -22.19 10.33
N VAL A 79 4.33 -21.67 11.02
CA VAL A 79 4.16 -20.84 12.23
C VAL A 79 3.77 -19.41 11.87
N ARG A 80 4.34 -18.88 10.80
CA ARG A 80 4.05 -17.54 10.29
C ARG A 80 3.77 -17.62 8.80
N LEU A 81 2.67 -16.99 8.40
CA LEU A 81 2.25 -16.92 7.01
C LEU A 81 2.91 -15.71 6.34
N TYR A 82 3.38 -15.93 5.12
CA TYR A 82 4.07 -14.96 4.28
C TYR A 82 3.36 -14.86 2.94
N PHE A 83 3.24 -13.63 2.44
CA PHE A 83 2.71 -13.32 1.13
C PHE A 83 3.79 -12.57 0.34
N TYR A 84 4.75 -13.30 -0.21
CA TYR A 84 5.86 -12.71 -0.96
C TYR A 84 5.41 -12.16 -2.32
N TYR A 85 6.31 -11.44 -3.00
CA TYR A 85 5.98 -10.78 -4.27
C TYR A 85 5.50 -11.75 -5.35
N ASP A 86 6.00 -12.99 -5.37
CA ASP A 86 5.55 -14.05 -6.27
C ASP A 86 4.06 -14.40 -6.09
N LYS A 87 3.49 -14.18 -4.90
CA LYS A 87 2.05 -14.34 -4.65
C LYS A 87 1.27 -13.12 -5.09
N LEU A 88 1.82 -11.92 -4.89
CA LEU A 88 1.19 -10.67 -5.31
C LEU A 88 0.93 -10.66 -6.83
N ILE A 89 1.91 -11.09 -7.62
CA ILE A 89 1.78 -11.14 -9.09
C ILE A 89 0.79 -12.21 -9.60
N GLN A 90 0.33 -13.12 -8.73
CA GLN A 90 -0.72 -14.09 -9.06
C GLN A 90 -2.13 -13.53 -8.83
N CYS A 91 -2.25 -12.37 -8.16
CA CYS A 91 -3.55 -11.76 -7.96
C CYS A 91 -4.14 -11.25 -9.27
N GLU A 92 -5.39 -11.63 -9.52
CA GLU A 92 -6.15 -11.12 -10.66
C GLU A 92 -7.12 -10.03 -10.20
N MET A 93 -7.23 -8.98 -11.03
CA MET A 93 -8.17 -7.89 -10.84
C MET A 93 -8.68 -7.38 -12.19
N LYS A 94 -9.85 -6.73 -12.17
CA LYS A 94 -10.33 -6.02 -13.35
C LYS A 94 -9.43 -4.81 -13.60
N MET A 95 -8.92 -4.71 -14.83
CA MET A 95 -8.05 -3.62 -15.26
C MET A 95 -8.77 -2.75 -16.30
N PRO A 96 -9.48 -1.70 -15.88
CA PRO A 96 -10.13 -0.76 -16.80
C PRO A 96 -9.09 0.12 -17.50
N THR A 97 -9.56 0.98 -18.41
CA THR A 97 -8.66 1.91 -19.12
C THR A 97 -7.94 2.85 -18.14
N LEU A 98 -6.75 3.32 -18.48
CA LEU A 98 -5.97 4.21 -17.61
C LEU A 98 -6.76 5.46 -17.18
N GLU A 99 -7.57 6.02 -18.09
CA GLU A 99 -8.44 7.16 -17.79
C GLU A 99 -9.55 6.84 -16.78
N GLU A 100 -10.10 5.62 -16.82
CA GLU A 100 -11.06 5.16 -15.81
C GLU A 100 -10.37 4.90 -14.48
N GLN A 101 -9.17 4.30 -14.48
CA GLN A 101 -8.37 4.08 -13.28
C GLN A 101 -8.13 5.41 -12.53
N LYS A 102 -7.71 6.46 -13.24
CA LYS A 102 -7.54 7.82 -12.68
C LYS A 102 -8.81 8.38 -12.07
N LYS A 103 -9.94 8.24 -12.76
CA LYS A 103 -11.25 8.70 -12.26
C LYS A 103 -11.66 7.97 -11.00
N ILE A 104 -11.48 6.65 -10.96
CA ILE A 104 -11.79 5.81 -9.81
C ILE A 104 -10.89 6.17 -8.62
N GLY A 105 -9.57 6.26 -8.85
CA GLY A 105 -8.61 6.63 -7.80
C GLY A 105 -8.95 7.97 -7.17
N LYS A 106 -9.14 9.01 -8.00
CA LYS A 106 -9.52 10.35 -7.53
C LYS A 106 -10.85 10.37 -6.78
N TYR A 107 -11.82 9.57 -7.20
CA TYR A 107 -13.10 9.48 -6.52
C TYR A 107 -12.94 8.96 -5.08
N PHE A 108 -12.18 7.88 -4.89
CA PHE A 108 -11.94 7.33 -3.55
C PHE A 108 -11.01 8.20 -2.70
N ASP A 109 -10.02 8.87 -3.29
CA ASP A 109 -9.21 9.87 -2.58
C ASP A 109 -10.06 11.01 -2.01
N ASN A 110 -11.02 11.50 -2.81
CA ASN A 110 -11.96 12.53 -2.34
C ASN A 110 -12.83 12.03 -1.19
N LEU A 111 -13.29 10.78 -1.24
CA LEU A 111 -14.05 10.17 -0.14
C LEU A 111 -13.21 10.04 1.13
N ASP A 112 -11.98 9.52 1.04
CA ASP A 112 -11.04 9.41 2.17
C ASP A 112 -10.77 10.80 2.77
N HIS A 113 -10.64 11.83 1.94
CA HIS A 113 -10.48 13.22 2.39
C HIS A 113 -11.69 13.73 3.17
N LEU A 114 -12.90 13.54 2.64
CA LEU A 114 -14.15 13.95 3.30
C LEU A 114 -14.35 13.23 4.63
N ILE A 115 -14.08 11.92 4.69
CA ILE A 115 -14.13 11.14 5.94
C ILE A 115 -13.14 11.70 6.96
N THR A 116 -11.89 11.96 6.53
CA THR A 116 -10.85 12.54 7.39
C THR A 116 -11.26 13.90 7.95
N LEU A 117 -11.83 14.78 7.12
CA LEU A 117 -12.34 16.09 7.56
C LEU A 117 -13.45 15.93 8.60
N HIS A 118 -14.41 15.06 8.34
CA HIS A 118 -15.53 14.82 9.26
C HIS A 118 -15.04 14.28 10.62
N GLN A 119 -14.12 13.32 10.62
CA GLN A 119 -13.53 12.77 11.85
C GLN A 119 -12.76 13.84 12.66
N ARG A 120 -12.03 14.73 11.99
CA ARG A 120 -11.34 15.86 12.65
C ARG A 120 -12.32 16.83 13.28
N GLN A 121 -13.40 17.18 12.57
CA GLN A 121 -14.45 18.02 13.12
C GLN A 121 -15.07 17.38 14.36
N HIS A 122 -15.44 16.11 14.31
CA HIS A 122 -16.01 15.41 15.46
C HIS A 122 -15.05 15.40 16.67
N LYS A 123 -13.76 15.13 16.43
CA LYS A 123 -12.72 15.17 17.49
C LYS A 123 -12.60 16.57 18.12
N LEU A 124 -12.62 17.63 17.32
CA LEU A 124 -12.57 19.00 17.83
C LEU A 124 -13.80 19.33 18.69
N HIS A 125 -15.00 18.91 18.28
CA HIS A 125 -16.21 19.10 19.07
C HIS A 125 -16.17 18.37 20.41
N LEU A 126 -15.71 17.11 20.43
CA LEU A 126 -15.53 16.36 21.68
C LEU A 126 -14.55 17.04 22.63
N ASN A 127 -13.43 17.56 22.10
CA ASN A 127 -12.43 18.26 22.89
C ASN A 127 -12.92 19.60 23.45
N MET A 128 -13.97 20.21 22.89
CA MET A 128 -14.57 21.43 23.45
C MET A 128 -15.56 21.16 24.58
N LEU A 129 -16.01 19.90 24.73
CA LEU A 129 -17.00 19.48 25.72
C LEU A 129 -16.38 18.84 26.98
N LEU A 130 -15.07 18.56 26.95
CA LEU A 130 -14.27 17.96 28.03
C LEU A 130 -13.27 18.99 28.57
#